data_AF-A0A7I7Q5K6-F1
#
_entry.id   AF-A0A7I7Q5K6-F1
#
_cell.length_a   1.000
_cell.length_b   1.000
_cell.length_c   1.000
_cell.angle_alpha   90.00
_cell.angle_beta   90.00
_cell.angle_gamma   90.00
#
_symmetry.space_group_name_H-M   'P 1'
#
loop_
_entity.id
_entity.type
_entity.pdbx_description
1 polymer ?
#
loop_
_entity_poly.entity_id
_entity_poly.type
_entity_poly.pdbx_seq_one_letter_code
_entity_poly.pdbx_strand_id
1 'polypeptide(L)'
;MITYDAWSDGAHCRHCQRLVAKGSAHEEGGLRCDAHWDCARRARLEQRARDAEPSASERSLRGRIGAYTRWANTGDRYTATRAMREGFYAKFEREVDPEGKLTPGERAKRAEYARKAHMQRMALKSAQVRRRRRQP
;
A
#
# COMPACT_ATOMS: atom_id res chain seq x y z
N MET A 1 11.35 -18.51 -0.20
CA MET A 1 11.91 -19.16 -1.40
C MET A 1 11.59 -20.65 -1.30
N ILE A 2 10.86 -21.22 -2.27
CA ILE A 2 10.61 -22.67 -2.28
C ILE A 2 11.95 -23.39 -2.48
N THR A 3 12.28 -24.31 -1.57
CA THR A 3 13.43 -25.20 -1.68
C THR A 3 12.95 -26.63 -1.93
N TYR A 4 13.76 -27.38 -2.66
CA TYR A 4 13.51 -28.78 -2.99
C TYR A 4 14.70 -29.63 -2.55
N ASP A 5 14.42 -30.88 -2.18
CA ASP A 5 15.45 -31.87 -1.86
C ASP A 5 15.84 -32.66 -3.11
N ALA A 6 17.02 -33.29 -3.09
CA ALA A 6 17.46 -34.12 -4.20
C ALA A 6 16.54 -35.34 -4.39
N TRP A 7 16.16 -35.62 -5.64
CA TRP A 7 15.34 -36.77 -5.97
C TRP A 7 16.08 -38.08 -5.68
N SER A 8 15.38 -39.05 -5.10
CA SER A 8 15.81 -40.43 -4.89
C SER A 8 14.69 -41.40 -5.28
N ASP A 9 15.02 -42.69 -5.43
CA ASP A 9 13.99 -43.71 -5.60
C ASP A 9 13.02 -43.70 -4.40
N GLY A 10 11.72 -43.72 -4.68
CA GLY A 10 10.67 -43.57 -3.65
C GLY A 10 10.40 -42.14 -3.17
N ALA A 11 11.02 -41.11 -3.78
CA ALA A 11 10.75 -39.72 -3.43
C ALA A 11 9.27 -39.36 -3.65
N HIS A 12 8.69 -38.64 -2.69
CA HIS A 12 7.32 -38.14 -2.75
C HIS A 12 7.32 -36.65 -3.05
N CYS A 13 6.41 -36.21 -3.90
CA CYS A 13 6.29 -34.82 -4.30
C CYS A 13 5.94 -33.97 -3.09
N ARG A 14 6.77 -32.99 -2.75
CA ARG A 14 6.52 -32.06 -1.63
C ARG A 14 5.15 -31.36 -1.67
N HIS A 15 4.57 -31.17 -2.86
CA HIS A 15 3.32 -30.42 -3.04
C HIS A 15 2.07 -31.31 -3.01
N CYS A 16 2.13 -32.53 -3.55
CA CYS A 16 0.96 -33.40 -3.68
C CYS A 16 1.09 -34.77 -2.98
N GLN A 17 2.23 -35.01 -2.33
CA GLN A 17 2.56 -36.24 -1.58
C GLN A 17 2.46 -37.53 -2.39
N ARG A 18 2.48 -37.47 -3.72
CA ARG A 18 2.52 -38.67 -4.60
C ARG A 18 3.93 -38.97 -5.04
N LEU A 19 4.22 -40.23 -5.35
CA LEU A 19 5.52 -40.66 -5.85
C LEU A 19 5.96 -39.88 -7.08
N VAL A 20 7.22 -39.45 -7.10
CA VAL A 20 7.87 -38.75 -8.21
C VAL A 20 8.67 -39.78 -8.99
N ALA A 21 8.18 -40.15 -10.17
CA ALA A 21 8.96 -40.97 -11.09
C ALA A 21 10.14 -40.16 -11.64
N LYS A 22 11.25 -40.83 -11.96
CA LYS A 22 12.47 -40.21 -12.48
C LYS A 22 12.24 -39.29 -13.69
N GLY A 23 11.26 -39.59 -14.54
CA GLY A 23 10.90 -38.79 -15.72
C GLY A 23 9.86 -37.68 -15.47
N SER A 24 9.21 -37.68 -14.31
CA SER A 24 8.30 -36.60 -13.90
C SER A 24 8.91 -35.66 -12.86
N ALA A 25 10.10 -35.98 -12.34
CA ALA A 25 10.88 -35.13 -11.46
C ALA A 25 11.21 -33.79 -12.12
N HIS A 26 11.02 -32.71 -11.36
CA HIS A 26 11.41 -31.37 -11.76
C HIS A 26 12.95 -31.25 -11.77
N GLU A 27 13.48 -30.56 -12.77
CA GLU A 27 14.92 -30.30 -12.91
C GLU A 27 15.23 -28.82 -12.66
N GLU A 28 16.15 -28.56 -11.74
CA GLU A 28 16.63 -27.23 -11.39
C GLU A 28 18.14 -27.27 -11.13
N GLY A 29 18.91 -26.38 -11.77
CA GLY A 29 20.36 -26.32 -11.57
C GLY A 29 21.12 -27.60 -11.96
N GLY A 30 20.55 -28.44 -12.84
CA GLY A 30 21.13 -29.72 -13.25
C GLY A 30 20.83 -30.88 -12.29
N LEU A 31 20.04 -30.67 -11.24
CA LEU A 31 19.61 -31.69 -10.29
C LEU A 31 18.11 -31.96 -10.44
N ARG A 32 17.73 -33.24 -10.32
CA ARG A 32 16.33 -33.65 -10.15
C ARG A 32 15.94 -33.50 -8.71
N CYS A 33 14.72 -33.02 -8.47
CA CYS A 33 14.24 -32.79 -7.12
C CYS A 33 12.99 -33.61 -6.75
N ASP A 34 12.68 -33.60 -5.46
CA ASP A 34 11.53 -34.25 -4.81
C ASP A 34 10.17 -33.62 -5.16
N ALA A 35 9.99 -33.11 -6.38
CA ALA A 35 8.74 -32.55 -6.86
C ALA A 35 8.47 -32.91 -8.32
N HIS A 36 7.19 -33.08 -8.68
CA HIS A 36 6.82 -33.17 -10.09
C HIS A 36 7.07 -31.83 -10.80
N TRP A 37 7.46 -31.85 -12.08
CA TRP A 37 7.72 -30.64 -12.87
C TRP A 37 6.51 -29.67 -12.90
N ASP A 38 5.29 -30.20 -12.99
CA ASP A 38 4.06 -29.43 -13.03
C ASP A 38 3.70 -28.84 -11.66
N CYS A 39 3.86 -29.64 -10.60
CA CYS A 39 3.68 -29.21 -9.22
C CYS A 39 4.69 -28.11 -8.84
N ALA A 40 5.97 -28.29 -9.18
CA ALA A 40 7.01 -27.31 -8.93
C ALA A 40 6.77 -26.01 -9.73
N ARG A 41 6.36 -26.12 -10.99
CA ARG A 41 6.00 -24.97 -11.83
C ARG A 41 4.83 -24.19 -11.25
N ARG A 42 3.76 -24.88 -10.84
CA ARG A 42 2.59 -24.26 -10.21
C ARG A 42 2.97 -23.53 -8.93
N ALA A 43 3.70 -24.19 -8.04
CA ALA A 43 4.11 -23.60 -6.77
C ALA A 43 4.98 -22.33 -6.96
N ARG A 44 5.83 -22.30 -7.99
CA ARG A 44 6.60 -21.10 -8.36
C ARG A 44 5.72 -19.96 -8.90
N LEU A 45 4.72 -20.27 -9.72
CA LEU A 45 3.77 -19.24 -10.18
C LEU A 45 2.98 -18.67 -9.01
N GLU A 46 2.52 -19.51 -8.09
CA GLU A 46 1.83 -19.09 -6.88
C GLU A 46 2.74 -18.28 -5.94
N GLN A 47 4.03 -18.62 -5.82
CA GLN A 47 4.99 -17.83 -5.06
C GLN A 47 5.20 -16.46 -5.72
N ARG A 48 5.41 -16.41 -7.04
CA ARG A 48 5.54 -15.15 -7.78
C ARG A 48 4.30 -14.28 -7.66
N ALA A 49 3.11 -14.86 -7.71
CA ALA A 49 1.86 -14.13 -7.53
C ALA A 49 1.72 -13.56 -6.11
N ARG A 50 2.15 -14.31 -5.08
CA ARG A 50 2.20 -13.82 -3.69
C ARG A 50 3.24 -12.72 -3.47
N ASP A 51 4.40 -12.87 -4.09
CA ASP A 51 5.52 -11.94 -3.99
C ASP A 51 5.34 -10.73 -4.94
N ALA A 52 4.35 -10.77 -5.84
CA ALA A 52 4.07 -9.67 -6.74
C ALA A 52 3.56 -8.46 -5.97
N GLU A 53 4.27 -7.34 -6.11
CA GLU A 53 3.83 -6.06 -5.59
C GLU A 53 2.47 -5.68 -6.19
N PRO A 54 1.49 -5.24 -5.37
CA PRO A 54 0.19 -4.82 -5.88
C PRO A 54 0.36 -3.71 -6.91
N SER A 55 -0.36 -3.79 -8.03
CA SER A 55 -0.40 -2.72 -9.02
C SER A 55 -0.90 -1.40 -8.41
N ALA A 56 -0.65 -0.28 -9.09
CA ALA A 56 -1.21 1.01 -8.68
C ALA A 56 -2.74 0.99 -8.59
N SER A 57 -3.40 0.23 -9.46
CA SER A 57 -4.87 0.05 -9.47
C SER A 57 -5.35 -0.70 -8.23
N GLU A 58 -4.69 -1.81 -7.87
CA GLU A 58 -5.04 -2.60 -6.68
C GLU A 58 -4.81 -1.82 -5.38
N ARG A 59 -3.71 -1.07 -5.28
CA ARG A 59 -3.49 -0.18 -4.13
C ARG A 59 -4.60 0.87 -4.00
N SER A 60 -5.04 1.45 -5.12
CA SER A 60 -6.16 2.38 -5.15
C SER A 60 -7.48 1.72 -4.74
N LEU A 61 -7.76 0.50 -5.20
CA LEU A 61 -8.95 -0.27 -4.82
C LEU A 61 -8.95 -0.58 -3.31
N ARG A 62 -7.82 -1.04 -2.75
CA ARG A 62 -7.68 -1.26 -1.30
C ARG A 62 -8.00 -0.01 -0.49
N GLY A 63 -7.53 1.15 -0.93
CA GLY A 63 -7.84 2.44 -0.31
C GLY A 63 -9.33 2.76 -0.32
N ARG A 64 -10.02 2.51 -1.44
CA ARG A 64 -11.48 2.71 -1.57
C ARG A 64 -12.26 1.78 -0.65
N ILE A 65 -11.90 0.50 -0.59
CA ILE A 65 -12.51 -0.48 0.33
C ILE A 65 -12.42 0.05 1.77
N GLY A 66 -11.22 0.43 2.22
CA GLY A 66 -11.01 0.96 3.57
C GLY A 66 -11.85 2.22 3.85
N ALA A 67 -11.95 3.13 2.87
CA ALA A 67 -12.79 4.32 3.00
C ALA A 67 -14.28 3.98 3.15
N TYR A 68 -14.81 3.10 2.30
CA TYR A 68 -16.22 2.70 2.36
C TYR A 68 -16.53 1.92 3.64
N THR A 69 -15.68 0.98 4.04
CA THR A 69 -15.83 0.26 5.31
C THR A 69 -15.85 1.21 6.50
N ARG A 70 -14.92 2.18 6.55
CA ARG A 70 -14.89 3.16 7.64
C ARG A 70 -16.19 3.96 7.71
N TRP A 71 -16.66 4.48 6.58
CA TRP A 71 -17.84 5.34 6.55
C TRP A 71 -19.15 4.56 6.75
N ALA A 72 -19.23 3.30 6.34
CA ALA A 72 -20.35 2.43 6.68
C ALA A 72 -20.50 2.23 8.19
N ASN A 73 -19.38 2.19 8.92
CA ASN A 73 -19.34 2.00 10.38
C ASN A 73 -19.38 3.32 11.17
N THR A 74 -19.62 4.46 10.53
CA THR A 74 -19.61 5.78 11.20
C THR A 74 -21.02 6.35 11.27
N GLY A 75 -21.60 6.39 12.47
CA GLY A 75 -22.95 6.95 12.69
C GLY A 75 -23.01 8.47 12.48
N ASP A 76 -22.08 9.22 13.07
CA ASP A 76 -21.95 10.67 12.85
C ASP A 76 -20.60 10.99 12.20
N ARG A 77 -20.67 11.44 10.95
CA ARG A 77 -19.50 11.80 10.13
C ARG A 77 -18.83 13.08 10.59
N TYR A 78 -19.58 14.01 11.20
CA TYR A 78 -19.04 15.28 11.66
C TYR A 78 -18.12 15.07 12.86
N THR A 79 -18.59 14.37 13.89
CA THR A 79 -17.75 14.05 15.06
C THR A 79 -16.56 13.16 14.70
N ALA A 80 -16.72 12.20 13.78
CA ALA A 80 -15.63 11.31 13.36
C ALA A 80 -14.41 12.02 12.76
N THR A 81 -14.57 13.25 12.25
CA THR A 81 -13.47 14.05 11.69
C THR A 81 -13.10 15.27 12.52
N ARG A 82 -13.76 15.48 13.66
CA ARG A 82 -13.58 16.68 14.50
C ARG A 82 -12.15 16.82 15.01
N ALA A 83 -11.60 15.80 15.65
CA ALA A 83 -10.22 15.82 16.16
C ALA A 83 -9.19 16.11 15.07
N MET A 84 -9.40 15.58 13.86
CA MET A 84 -8.53 15.86 12.71
C MET A 84 -8.62 17.33 12.28
N ARG A 85 -9.83 17.90 12.21
CA ARG A 85 -10.03 19.32 11.86
C ARG A 85 -9.43 20.26 12.91
N GLU A 86 -9.65 19.96 14.19
CA GLU A 86 -9.10 20.72 15.32
C GLU A 86 -7.56 20.67 15.30
N GLY A 87 -6.96 19.48 15.18
CA GLY A 87 -5.50 19.34 15.11
C GLY A 87 -4.88 20.01 13.89
N PHE A 88 -5.55 19.94 12.73
CA PHE A 88 -5.11 20.62 11.52
C PHE A 88 -5.15 22.14 11.67
N TYR A 89 -6.17 22.68 12.33
CA TYR A 89 -6.25 24.12 12.59
C TYR A 89 -5.21 24.57 13.63
N ALA A 90 -5.05 23.82 14.72
CA ALA A 90 -4.08 24.10 15.79
C ALA A 90 -2.62 24.12 15.29
N LYS A 91 -2.32 23.37 14.22
CA LYS A 91 -1.02 23.46 13.54
C LYS A 91 -0.74 24.89 13.05
N PHE A 92 -1.71 25.53 12.40
CA PHE A 92 -1.52 26.88 11.87
C PHE A 92 -1.44 27.92 12.98
N GLU A 93 -2.16 27.74 14.08
CA GLU A 93 -2.04 28.60 15.26
C GLU A 93 -0.61 28.59 15.82
N ARG A 94 0.02 27.41 15.93
CA ARG A 94 1.42 27.28 16.35
C ARG A 94 2.41 27.84 15.32
N GLU A 95 2.10 27.76 14.03
CA GLU A 95 2.95 28.33 12.97
C GLU A 95 2.95 29.86 12.99
N VAL A 96 1.79 30.49 13.24
CA VAL A 96 1.66 31.96 13.22
C VAL A 96 1.97 32.62 14.56
N ASP A 97 1.95 31.86 15.65
CA ASP A 97 2.26 32.32 17.01
C ASP A 97 3.06 31.28 17.81
N PRO A 98 4.33 30.99 17.44
CA PRO A 98 5.14 29.99 18.14
C PRO A 98 5.39 30.34 19.61
N GLU A 99 5.46 31.63 19.92
CA GLU A 99 5.78 32.15 21.25
C GLU A 99 4.53 32.48 22.08
N GLY A 100 3.33 32.33 21.52
CA GLY A 100 2.07 32.54 22.23
C GLY A 100 1.76 34.02 22.58
N LYS A 101 2.35 34.97 21.86
CA LYS A 101 2.28 36.41 22.16
C LYS A 101 1.05 37.10 21.59
N LEU A 102 0.36 36.48 20.63
CA LEU A 102 -0.80 37.09 19.99
C LEU A 102 -2.07 36.90 20.83
N THR A 103 -2.98 37.88 20.75
CA THR A 103 -4.32 37.71 21.31
C THR A 103 -5.05 36.57 20.59
N PRO A 104 -5.99 35.86 21.25
CA PRO A 104 -6.70 34.74 20.63
C PRO A 104 -7.38 35.10 19.29
N GLY A 105 -7.99 36.30 19.21
CA GLY A 105 -8.65 36.76 17.98
C GLY A 105 -7.68 37.00 16.82
N GLU A 106 -6.55 37.66 17.08
CA GLU A 106 -5.52 37.92 16.06
C GLU A 106 -4.82 36.63 15.63
N ARG A 107 -4.55 35.72 16.58
CA ARG A 107 -4.01 34.37 16.29
C ARG A 107 -4.94 33.59 15.39
N ALA A 108 -6.25 33.55 15.68
CA ALA A 108 -7.24 32.85 14.86
C ALA A 108 -7.32 33.44 13.44
N LYS A 109 -7.32 34.76 13.32
CA LYS A 109 -7.32 35.45 12.01
C LYS A 109 -6.08 35.09 11.19
N ARG A 110 -4.89 35.14 11.79
CA ARG A 110 -3.64 34.76 11.12
C ARG A 110 -3.60 33.28 10.76
N ALA A 111 -4.04 32.39 11.64
CA ALA A 111 -4.13 30.95 11.39
C ALA A 111 -5.07 30.65 10.20
N GLU A 112 -6.17 31.39 10.07
CA GLU A 112 -7.07 31.26 8.92
C GLU A 112 -6.37 31.64 7.60
N TYR A 113 -5.64 32.76 7.57
CA TYR A 113 -4.88 33.16 6.38
C TYR A 113 -3.75 32.17 6.07
N ALA A 114 -3.05 31.65 7.08
CA ALA A 114 -2.02 30.63 6.92
C ALA A 114 -2.61 29.34 6.31
N ARG A 115 -3.78 28.90 6.79
CA ARG A 115 -4.52 27.77 6.22
C ARG A 115 -4.88 28.02 4.76
N LYS A 116 -5.43 29.20 4.43
CA LYS A 116 -5.75 29.59 3.05
C LYS A 116 -4.51 29.53 2.16
N ALA A 117 -3.40 30.13 2.59
CA ALA A 117 -2.14 30.10 1.85
C ALA A 117 -1.62 28.66 1.63
N HIS A 118 -1.71 27.81 2.65
CA HIS A 118 -1.33 26.39 2.55
C HIS A 118 -2.11 25.67 1.45
N MET A 119 -3.44 25.83 1.42
CA MET A 119 -4.29 25.21 0.40
C MET A 119 -3.98 25.73 -1.00
N GLN A 120 -3.75 27.04 -1.14
CA GLN A 120 -3.37 27.64 -2.43
C GLN A 120 -2.04 27.09 -2.96
N ARG A 121 -1.04 26.89 -2.09
CA ARG A 121 0.24 26.26 -2.48
C ARG A 121 0.02 24.83 -2.99
N MET A 122 -0.83 24.05 -2.34
CA MET A 122 -1.16 22.68 -2.77
C MET A 122 -1.87 22.68 -4.14
N ALA A 123 -2.84 23.57 -4.33
CA ALA A 123 -3.55 23.72 -5.60
C ALA A 123 -2.59 24.12 -6.75
N LEU A 124 -1.67 25.07 -6.49
CA LEU A 124 -0.66 25.49 -7.45
C LEU A 124 0.26 24.33 -7.87
N LYS A 125 0.80 23.57 -6.91
CA LYS A 125 1.63 22.38 -7.18
C LYS A 125 0.86 21.37 -8.04
N SER A 126 -0.40 21.13 -7.72
CA SER A 126 -1.28 20.23 -8.48
C SER A 126 -1.48 20.71 -9.93
N ALA A 127 -1.73 22.01 -10.12
CA ALA A 127 -1.88 22.60 -11.46
C ALA A 127 -0.59 22.51 -12.28
N GLN A 128 0.58 22.74 -11.66
CA GLN A 128 1.88 22.59 -12.31
C GLN A 128 2.12 21.15 -12.80
N VAL A 129 1.80 20.14 -11.99
CA VAL A 129 1.93 18.73 -12.38
C VAL A 129 0.99 18.39 -13.55
N ARG A 130 -0.26 18.85 -13.51
CA ARG A 130 -1.20 18.64 -14.62
C ARG A 130 -0.71 19.29 -15.92
N ARG A 131 -0.17 20.52 -15.83
CA ARG A 131 0.40 21.22 -16.99
C ARG A 131 1.57 20.44 -17.60
N ARG A 132 2.49 19.94 -16.78
CA ARG A 132 3.63 19.12 -17.25
C ARG A 132 3.19 17.83 -17.95
N ARG A 133 2.13 17.17 -17.48
CA ARG A 133 1.60 15.95 -18.12
C ARG A 133 0.87 16.20 -19.44
N ARG A 134 0.38 17.42 -19.66
CA ARG A 134 -0.32 17.80 -20.89
C ARG A 134 0.65 18.32 -21.96
N GLN A 135 1.79 18.87 -21.55
CA GLN A 135 2.86 19.23 -22.47
C GLN A 135 3.50 17.94 -22.99
N PRO A 136 3.56 17.73 -24.31
CA PRO A 136 4.20 16.56 -24.90
C PRO A 136 5.70 16.50 -24.58
#